data_AF-A0A7N4NMD6-F1
#
_entry.id   AF-A0A7N4NMD6-F1
#
_cell.length_a   1.000
_cell.length_b   1.000
_cell.length_c   1.000
_cell.angle_alpha   90.00
_cell.angle_beta   90.00
_cell.angle_gamma   90.00
#
_symmetry.space_group_name_H-M   'P 1'
#
loop_
_entity.id
_entity.type
_entity.pdbx_description
1 polymer ?
#
loop_
_entity_poly.entity_id
_entity_poly.type
_entity_poly.pdbx_seq_one_letter_code
_entity_poly.pdbx_strand_id
1 'polypeptide(L)'
;MQLFVSDGAPGNLPVLAAAGRAGARGKLLISTVGPEERVVPFLTRPKLPVLKLDSDRYLFSTSAICRYFFLLSGWEQDDLTNQWLEWETTELQMNL
;
A
#
# COMPACT_ATOMS: atom_id res chain seq x y z
N MET A 1 -12.87 0.95 2.94
CA MET A 1 -11.73 0.82 2.00
C MET A 1 -11.47 -0.65 1.68
N GLN A 2 -10.81 -0.95 0.56
CA GLN A 2 -10.48 -2.33 0.16
C GLN A 2 -9.02 -2.44 -0.29
N LEU A 3 -8.25 -3.33 0.34
CA LEU A 3 -6.87 -3.67 0.01
C LEU A 3 -6.84 -4.95 -0.83
N PHE A 4 -6.32 -4.84 -2.04
CA PHE A 4 -6.11 -5.96 -2.97
C PHE A 4 -4.66 -6.45 -2.87
N VAL A 5 -4.49 -7.75 -2.66
CA VAL A 5 -3.20 -8.44 -2.54
C VAL A 5 -3.20 -9.70 -3.42
N SER A 6 -2.03 -10.24 -3.74
CA SER A 6 -1.87 -11.54 -4.43
C SER A 6 -0.88 -12.41 -3.69
N ASP A 7 -1.12 -13.72 -3.62
CA ASP A 7 -0.18 -14.65 -2.99
C ASP A 7 1.22 -14.55 -3.61
N GLY A 8 2.25 -14.65 -2.77
CA GLY A 8 3.65 -14.62 -3.18
C GLY A 8 4.23 -13.23 -3.51
N ALA A 9 3.45 -12.16 -3.51
CA ALA A 9 3.96 -10.81 -3.80
C ALA A 9 4.64 -10.17 -2.57
N PRO A 10 5.95 -9.83 -2.62
CA PRO A 10 6.69 -9.32 -1.46
C PRO A 10 6.17 -7.97 -0.96
N GLY A 11 5.66 -7.13 -1.87
CA GLY A 11 5.05 -5.85 -1.53
C GLY A 11 3.86 -5.95 -0.59
N ASN A 12 3.23 -7.12 -0.45
CA ASN A 12 2.13 -7.31 0.49
C ASN A 12 2.57 -7.24 1.96
N LEU A 13 3.79 -7.67 2.26
CA LEU A 13 4.28 -7.81 3.63
C LEU A 13 4.17 -6.50 4.42
N PRO A 14 4.75 -5.37 3.96
CA PRO A 14 4.67 -4.11 4.70
C PRO A 14 3.24 -3.56 4.79
N VAL A 15 2.42 -3.68 3.72
CA VAL A 15 1.05 -3.13 3.74
C VAL A 15 0.12 -3.91 4.67
N LEU A 16 0.26 -5.24 4.74
CA LEU A 16 -0.50 -6.08 5.65
C LEU A 16 -0.09 -5.83 7.11
N ALA A 17 1.20 -5.63 7.38
CA ALA A 17 1.67 -5.22 8.70
C ALA A 17 1.16 -3.82 9.10
N ALA A 18 1.17 -2.87 8.17
CA ALA A 18 0.69 -1.50 8.41
C ALA A 18 -0.84 -1.40 8.50
N ALA A 19 -1.60 -2.35 7.95
CA ALA A 19 -3.07 -2.34 7.94
C ALA A 19 -3.68 -2.21 9.34
N GLY A 20 -3.03 -2.75 10.38
CA GLY A 20 -3.46 -2.58 11.77
C GLY A 20 -3.50 -1.14 12.26
N ARG A 21 -2.74 -0.23 11.61
CA ARG A 21 -2.72 1.21 11.93
C ARG A 21 -3.95 1.96 11.42
N ALA A 22 -4.69 1.40 10.47
CA ALA A 22 -5.95 2.00 10.03
C ALA A 22 -6.99 2.12 11.17
N GLY A 23 -6.81 1.36 12.26
CA GLY A 23 -7.62 1.44 13.47
C GLY A 23 -9.10 1.11 13.22
N ALA A 24 -9.97 1.55 14.12
CA ALA A 24 -11.44 1.46 13.96
C ALA A 24 -12.01 2.51 12.96
N ARG A 25 -11.16 3.31 12.31
CA ARG A 25 -11.58 4.47 11.50
C ARG A 25 -12.09 4.13 10.09
N GLY A 26 -12.37 2.86 9.82
CA GLY A 26 -13.05 2.43 8.61
C GLY A 26 -13.00 0.92 8.46
N LYS A 27 -14.01 0.34 7.82
CA LYS A 27 -13.99 -1.07 7.47
C LYS A 27 -12.94 -1.27 6.36
N LEU A 28 -11.79 -1.84 6.71
CA LEU A 28 -10.78 -2.30 5.76
C LEU A 28 -11.10 -3.74 5.37
N LEU A 29 -11.46 -3.96 4.11
CA LEU A 29 -11.60 -5.29 3.53
C LEU A 29 -10.28 -5.68 2.88
N ILE A 30 -9.81 -6.91 3.12
CA ILE A 30 -8.65 -7.47 2.43
C ILE A 30 -9.17 -8.49 1.43
N SER A 31 -8.73 -8.41 0.18
CA SER A 31 -9.15 -9.31 -0.89
C SER A 31 -7.91 -9.85 -1.62
N THR A 32 -7.80 -11.17 -1.65
CA THR A 32 -6.80 -11.86 -2.47
C THR A 32 -7.33 -11.98 -3.90
N VAL A 33 -6.55 -11.53 -4.87
CA VAL A 33 -6.85 -11.59 -6.30
C VAL A 33 -5.70 -12.27 -7.04
N GLY A 34 -5.92 -12.66 -8.29
CA GLY A 34 -4.86 -13.22 -9.13
C GLY A 34 -3.74 -12.21 -9.41
N PRO A 35 -2.50 -12.65 -9.66
CA PRO A 35 -1.38 -11.76 -9.92
C PRO A 35 -1.54 -10.89 -11.18
N GLU A 36 -2.32 -11.38 -12.16
CA GLU A 36 -2.61 -10.69 -13.42
C GLU A 36 -3.92 -9.86 -13.38
N GLU A 37 -4.61 -9.84 -12.24
CA GLU A 37 -5.88 -9.12 -12.07
C GLU A 37 -5.65 -7.60 -12.17
N ARG A 38 -6.46 -6.92 -12.99
CA ARG A 38 -6.40 -5.46 -13.15
C ARG A 38 -7.44 -4.78 -12.27
N VAL A 39 -7.05 -4.45 -11.05
CA VAL A 39 -7.93 -3.79 -10.07
C VAL A 39 -7.98 -2.26 -10.19
N VAL A 40 -7.01 -1.63 -10.87
CA VAL A 40 -6.95 -0.19 -11.10
C VAL A 40 -7.39 0.13 -12.54
N PRO A 41 -8.53 0.82 -12.76
CA PRO A 41 -9.08 1.00 -14.12
C PRO A 41 -8.19 1.74 -15.11
N PHE A 42 -7.33 2.65 -14.62
CA PHE A 42 -6.50 3.53 -15.44
C PHE A 42 -5.05 3.04 -15.59
N LEU A 43 -4.68 1.88 -15.03
CA LEU A 43 -3.37 1.27 -15.24
C LEU A 43 -3.45 0.18 -16.32
N THR A 44 -2.62 0.29 -17.35
CA THR A 44 -2.57 -0.69 -18.44
C THR A 44 -1.97 -2.03 -18.00
N ARG A 45 -1.02 -2.01 -17.06
CA ARG A 45 -0.35 -3.19 -16.52
C ARG A 45 -0.91 -3.53 -15.13
N PRO A 46 -1.07 -4.82 -14.78
CA PRO A 46 -1.46 -5.20 -13.44
C PRO A 46 -0.43 -4.71 -12.43
N LYS A 47 -0.93 -4.29 -11.26
CA LYS A 47 -0.09 -3.83 -10.15
C LYS A 47 -0.75 -4.21 -8.84
N LEU A 48 0.03 -4.81 -7.95
CA LEU A 48 -0.37 -5.18 -6.59
C LEU A 48 0.81 -4.94 -5.64
N PRO A 49 0.58 -4.64 -4.35
CA PRO A 49 -0.74 -4.42 -3.74
C PRO A 49 -1.37 -3.08 -4.14
N VAL A 50 -2.70 -2.97 -3.98
CA VAL A 50 -3.47 -1.76 -4.27
C VAL A 50 -4.49 -1.50 -3.17
N LEU A 51 -4.58 -0.26 -2.69
CA LEU A 51 -5.65 0.18 -1.79
C LEU A 51 -6.66 1.03 -2.56
N LYS A 52 -7.91 0.57 -2.62
CA LYS A 52 -9.06 1.36 -3.04
C LYS A 52 -9.66 2.08 -1.85
N LEU A 53 -9.64 3.41 -1.88
CA LEU A 53 -10.22 4.28 -0.87
C LEU A 53 -11.74 4.35 -1.02
N ASP A 54 -12.44 4.72 0.05
CA ASP A 54 -13.91 4.91 0.01
C ASP A 54 -14.33 6.05 -0.93
N SER A 55 -13.39 6.94 -1.28
CA SER A 55 -13.57 8.00 -2.28
C SER A 55 -13.37 7.53 -3.73
N ASP A 56 -13.32 6.23 -3.99
CA ASP A 56 -13.05 5.63 -5.31
C ASP A 56 -11.68 6.02 -5.91
N ARG A 57 -10.74 6.47 -5.06
CA ARG A 57 -9.34 6.74 -5.44
C ARG A 57 -8.47 5.53 -5.11
N TYR A 58 -7.36 5.40 -5.83
CA TYR A 58 -6.46 4.25 -5.72
C TYR A 58 -5.06 4.67 -5.27
N LEU A 59 -4.51 3.94 -4.30
CA LEU A 59 -3.09 3.97 -3.98
C LEU A 59 -2.48 2.66 -4.48
N PHE A 60 -1.45 2.76 -5.31
CA PHE A 60 -0.79 1.63 -5.97
C PHE A 60 0.74 1.67 -5.78
N SER A 61 1.19 2.35 -4.73
CA SER A 61 2.57 2.31 -4.22
C SER A 61 2.54 1.72 -2.82
N THR A 62 3.37 0.72 -2.57
CA THR A 62 3.50 0.04 -1.28
C THR A 62 3.78 1.04 -0.15
N SER A 63 4.76 1.94 -0.33
CA SER A 63 5.13 2.95 0.66
C SER A 63 4.02 3.97 0.89
N ALA A 64 3.29 4.36 -0.16
CA ALA A 64 2.14 5.27 -0.06
C ALA A 64 0.96 4.62 0.70
N ILE A 65 0.70 3.34 0.48
CA ILE A 65 -0.35 2.58 1.21
C ILE A 65 0.02 2.51 2.70
N CYS A 66 1.25 2.13 3.03
CA CYS A 66 1.73 2.08 4.42
C CYS A 66 1.58 3.46 5.08
N ARG A 67 2.11 4.51 4.45
CA ARG A 67 2.02 5.89 4.93
C ARG A 67 0.58 6.31 5.19
N TYR A 68 -0.34 5.97 4.30
CA TYR A 68 -1.76 6.27 4.47
C TYR A 68 -2.34 5.61 5.73
N PHE A 69 -2.02 4.34 6.01
CA PHE A 69 -2.46 3.69 7.24
C PHE A 69 -1.87 4.33 8.50
N PHE A 70 -0.60 4.75 8.46
CA PHE A 70 0.01 5.48 9.58
C PHE A 70 -0.67 6.84 9.81
N LEU A 71 -0.94 7.61 8.74
CA LEU A 71 -1.67 8.88 8.84
C LEU A 71 -3.06 8.72 9.47
N LEU A 72 -3.78 7.63 9.16
CA LEU A 72 -5.08 7.34 9.79
C LEU A 72 -4.97 7.14 11.31
N SER A 73 -3.84 6.62 11.79
CA SER A 73 -3.56 6.45 13.23
C SER A 73 -3.22 7.75 13.96
N GLY A 74 -3.09 8.87 13.24
CA GLY A 74 -2.64 10.15 13.80
C GLY A 74 -1.12 10.30 13.84
N TRP A 75 -0.37 9.44 13.15
CA TRP A 75 1.07 9.63 12.96
C TRP A 75 1.32 10.87 12.09
N GLU A 76 2.31 11.67 12.46
CA GLU A 76 2.73 12.87 11.73
C GLU A 76 3.96 12.58 10.88
N GLN A 77 4.04 13.22 9.72
CA GLN A 77 5.17 13.05 8.82
C GLN A 77 6.41 13.77 9.32
N ASP A 78 7.57 13.12 9.16
CA ASP A 78 8.88 13.68 9.44
C ASP A 78 9.85 13.43 8.28
N ASP A 79 10.88 14.28 8.18
CA ASP A 79 11.86 14.25 7.09
C ASP A 79 12.72 12.99 7.11
N LEU A 80 12.99 12.42 8.29
CA LEU A 80 13.78 11.20 8.40
C LEU A 80 13.01 10.01 7.81
N THR A 81 11.71 9.90 8.08
CA THR A 81 10.84 8.90 7.45
C THR A 81 10.76 9.08 5.93
N ASN A 82 10.73 10.33 5.44
CA ASN A 82 10.78 10.60 3.99
C ASN A 82 12.09 10.10 3.38
N GLN A 83 13.22 10.42 4.01
CA GLN A 83 14.54 10.00 3.56
C GLN A 83 14.68 8.47 3.47
N TRP A 84 14.20 7.75 4.50
CA TRP A 84 14.25 6.28 4.49
C TRP A 84 13.36 5.65 3.41
N LEU A 85 12.17 6.20 3.17
CA LEU A 85 11.28 5.69 2.13
C LEU A 85 11.78 5.98 0.71
N GLU A 86 12.43 7.14 0.51
CA GLU A 86 13.09 7.45 -0.75
C GLU A 86 14.26 6.50 -0.99
N TRP A 87 15.17 6.37 -0.02
CA TRP A 87 16.32 5.46 -0.08
C TRP A 87 15.89 4.00 -0.30
N GLU A 88 14.83 3.53 0.36
CA GLU A 88 14.33 2.17 0.18
C GLU A 88 13.89 1.92 -1.27
N THR A 89 13.24 2.91 -1.90
CA THR A 89 12.74 2.81 -3.27
C THR A 89 13.86 2.92 -4.31
N THR A 90 14.82 3.84 -4.12
CA THR A 90 15.82 4.15 -5.15
C THR A 90 17.10 3.32 -5.00
N GLU A 91 17.46 2.92 -3.79
CA GLU A 91 18.70 2.20 -3.50
C GLU A 91 18.44 0.75 -3.09
N LEU A 92 17.62 0.50 -2.07
CA LEU A 92 17.50 -0.86 -1.53
C LEU A 92 16.80 -1.80 -2.50
N GLN A 93 15.64 -1.43 -3.03
CA GLN A 93 14.87 -2.30 -3.93
C GLN A 93 15.55 -2.55 -5.28
N MET A 94 16.37 -1.61 -5.76
CA MET A 94 17.09 -1.76 -7.02
C MET A 94 18.27 -2.73 -6.94
N ASN A 95 18.73 -3.04 -5.73
CA ASN A 95 19.92 -3.85 -5.46
C ASN A 95 19.60 -5.22 -4.82
N LEU A 96 18.31 -5.59 -4.76
CA LEU A 96 17.81 -6.88 -4.27
C LEU A 96 17.32 -7.76 -5.43
#